data_AF-A0A6P1MER4-F1
#
_entry.id   AF-A0A6P1MER4-F1
#
_cell.length_a   1.000
_cell.length_b   1.000
_cell.length_c   1.000
_cell.angle_alpha   90.00
_cell.angle_beta   90.00
_cell.angle_gamma   90.00
#
_symmetry.space_group_name_H-M   'P 1'
#
loop_
_entity.id
_entity.type
_entity.pdbx_description
1 polymer ?
#
loop_
_entity_poly.entity_id
_entity_poly.type
_entity_poly.pdbx_seq_one_letter_code
_entity_poly.pdbx_strand_id
1 'polypeptide(L)'
;MKNKKVIIILCMLVLVLSAVWLYFNYQKSHYIVTEDARVDGTIVKVSPQVTGKLTELSFEENQMVEQDQILARQSDETLSPGANVDMTVIRTPVRGQIIKKMASVGEMASPSSPIALMVNPDELYITANIEEDRIEQVKEGQEVHFTVDSFPKVWFRGKVDSIGSASTSVTSLLSAQSSGNSFIKVTQRVPVKISFSGKYEEKLLPGMNAKIKIYL
;
A
#
# COMPACT_ATOMS: atom_id res chain seq x y z
N MET A 1 11.04 -47.21 -47.26
CA MET A 1 10.94 -47.41 -45.79
C MET A 1 11.54 -46.28 -44.93
N LYS A 2 12.42 -45.42 -45.47
CA LYS A 2 13.12 -44.35 -44.73
C LYS A 2 12.19 -43.21 -44.25
N ASN A 3 11.15 -42.89 -45.01
CA ASN A 3 10.25 -41.75 -44.74
C ASN A 3 9.27 -42.02 -43.57
N LYS A 4 8.87 -43.27 -43.34
CA LYS A 4 7.98 -43.62 -42.20
C LYS A 4 8.65 -43.38 -40.84
N LYS A 5 9.96 -43.68 -40.72
CA LYS A 5 10.73 -43.41 -39.49
C LYS A 5 10.87 -41.90 -39.23
N VAL A 6 11.05 -41.10 -40.28
CA VAL A 6 11.11 -39.63 -40.18
C VAL A 6 9.77 -39.06 -39.73
N ILE A 7 8.64 -39.55 -40.27
CA ILE A 7 7.29 -39.12 -39.85
C ILE A 7 7.04 -39.48 -38.38
N ILE A 8 7.44 -40.67 -37.92
CA ILE A 8 7.29 -41.08 -36.52
C ILE A 8 8.11 -40.18 -35.58
N ILE A 9 9.36 -39.85 -35.95
CA ILE A 9 10.21 -38.95 -35.15
C ILE A 9 9.61 -37.54 -35.11
N LEU A 10 9.07 -37.05 -36.22
CA LEU A 10 8.46 -35.73 -36.29
C LEU A 10 7.15 -35.63 -35.51
N CYS A 11 6.31 -36.68 -35.56
CA CYS A 11 5.12 -36.79 -34.70
C CYS A 11 5.50 -36.84 -33.21
N MET A 12 6.54 -37.58 -32.84
CA MET A 12 7.01 -37.64 -31.45
C MET A 12 7.53 -36.28 -30.98
N LEU A 13 8.26 -35.55 -31.83
CA LEU A 13 8.75 -34.20 -31.54
C LEU A 13 7.59 -33.21 -31.30
N VAL A 14 6.56 -33.26 -32.16
CA VAL A 14 5.36 -32.41 -32.01
C VAL A 14 4.59 -32.76 -30.73
N LEU A 15 4.52 -34.04 -30.36
CA LEU A 15 3.84 -34.50 -29.14
C LEU A 15 4.60 -34.02 -27.89
N VAL A 16 5.94 -34.07 -27.90
CA VAL A 16 6.78 -33.51 -26.83
C VAL A 16 6.61 -31.99 -26.73
N LEU A 17 6.65 -31.26 -27.84
CA LEU A 17 6.45 -29.80 -27.85
C LEU A 17 5.04 -29.41 -27.36
N SER A 18 4.02 -30.17 -27.74
CA SER A 18 2.64 -30.03 -27.24
C SER A 18 2.56 -30.25 -25.73
N ALA A 19 3.16 -31.32 -25.21
CA ALA A 19 3.17 -31.61 -23.78
C ALA A 19 3.90 -30.51 -22.98
N VAL A 20 5.04 -30.01 -23.49
CA VAL A 20 5.76 -28.89 -22.88
C VAL A 20 4.91 -27.61 -22.90
N TRP A 21 4.24 -27.32 -24.01
CA TRP A 21 3.35 -26.16 -24.13
C TRP A 21 2.18 -26.21 -23.13
N LEU A 22 1.55 -27.38 -22.99
CA LEU A 22 0.46 -27.59 -22.03
C LEU A 22 0.95 -27.47 -20.59
N TYR A 23 2.13 -28.01 -20.28
CA TYR A 23 2.73 -27.93 -18.95
C TYR A 23 2.98 -26.47 -18.51
N PHE A 24 3.57 -25.65 -19.39
CA PHE A 24 3.82 -24.24 -19.10
C PHE A 24 2.52 -23.41 -19.00
N ASN A 25 1.48 -23.73 -19.77
CA ASN A 25 0.16 -23.08 -19.64
C ASN A 25 -0.53 -23.43 -18.32
N TYR A 26 -0.42 -24.69 -17.89
CA TYR A 26 -1.01 -25.15 -16.65
C TYR A 26 -0.36 -24.49 -15.41
N GLN A 27 0.97 -24.35 -15.39
CA GLN A 27 1.67 -23.67 -14.29
C GLN A 27 1.28 -22.19 -14.14
N LYS A 28 0.99 -21.48 -15.24
CA LYS A 28 0.57 -20.07 -15.19
C LYS A 28 -0.85 -19.86 -14.66
N SER A 29 -1.70 -20.89 -14.67
CA SER A 29 -3.14 -20.74 -14.41
C SER A 29 -3.54 -20.70 -12.93
N HIS A 30 -2.64 -20.97 -11.98
CA HIS A 30 -3.05 -21.22 -10.58
C HIS A 30 -2.72 -20.09 -9.60
N TYR A 31 -1.93 -19.09 -10.01
CA TYR A 31 -1.59 -17.98 -9.13
C TYR A 31 -1.10 -16.74 -9.89
N ILE A 32 -1.32 -15.58 -9.27
CA ILE A 32 -0.78 -14.30 -9.73
C ILE A 32 0.34 -13.85 -8.80
N VAL A 33 1.56 -13.76 -9.34
CA VAL A 33 2.70 -13.13 -8.66
C VAL A 33 2.83 -11.70 -9.15
N THR A 34 3.01 -10.76 -8.21
CA THR A 34 3.51 -9.42 -8.51
C THR A 34 4.55 -9.03 -7.46
N GLU A 35 5.55 -8.26 -7.90
CA GLU A 35 6.54 -7.61 -7.05
C GLU A 35 6.25 -6.12 -6.88
N ASP A 36 5.27 -5.60 -7.63
CA ASP A 36 4.76 -4.23 -7.48
C ASP A 36 3.71 -4.21 -6.36
N ALA A 37 4.16 -4.49 -5.14
CA ALA A 37 3.34 -4.42 -3.96
C ALA A 37 4.10 -3.77 -2.80
N ARG A 38 3.35 -3.11 -1.91
CA ARG A 38 3.92 -2.46 -0.72
C ARG A 38 2.98 -2.55 0.47
N VAL A 39 3.56 -2.53 1.66
CA VAL A 39 2.83 -2.30 2.91
C VAL A 39 2.38 -0.86 2.93
N ASP A 40 1.09 -0.63 3.03
CA ASP A 40 0.46 0.67 3.21
C ASP A 40 -0.36 0.67 4.51
N GLY A 41 -0.72 1.85 4.96
CA GLY A 41 -1.54 2.06 6.14
C GLY A 41 -2.16 3.43 6.12
N THR A 42 -3.26 3.60 6.85
CA THR A 42 -3.93 4.90 6.95
C THR A 42 -3.05 5.85 7.76
N ILE A 43 -2.44 6.82 7.08
CA ILE A 43 -1.62 7.84 7.73
C ILE A 43 -2.53 8.91 8.32
N VAL A 44 -2.51 9.02 9.65
CA VAL A 44 -3.22 10.07 10.39
C VAL A 44 -2.25 11.21 10.66
N LYS A 45 -2.62 12.41 10.25
CA LYS A 45 -1.85 13.63 10.46
C LYS A 45 -2.30 14.27 11.76
N VAL A 46 -1.38 14.51 12.69
CA VAL A 46 -1.68 15.27 13.90
C VAL A 46 -1.30 16.72 13.67
N SER A 47 -2.30 17.60 13.68
CA SER A 47 -2.11 19.04 13.57
C SER A 47 -2.68 19.78 14.79
N PRO A 48 -2.15 20.97 15.10
CA PRO A 48 -2.74 21.86 16.10
C PRO A 48 -4.17 22.28 15.74
N GLN A 49 -4.95 22.68 16.74
CA GLN A 49 -6.27 23.31 16.51
C GLN A 49 -6.17 24.83 16.31
N VAL A 50 -5.12 25.44 16.83
CA VAL A 50 -4.85 26.89 16.73
C VAL A 50 -3.43 27.13 16.23
N THR A 51 -3.20 28.31 15.64
CA THR A 51 -1.85 28.73 15.29
C THR A 51 -1.13 29.23 16.53
N GLY A 52 0.08 28.73 16.80
CA GLY A 52 0.87 29.12 17.96
C GLY A 52 2.26 28.51 17.96
N LYS A 53 3.18 29.13 18.70
CA LYS A 53 4.56 28.67 18.84
C LYS A 53 4.62 27.43 19.73
N LEU A 54 5.28 26.37 19.27
CA LEU A 54 5.47 25.15 20.04
C LEU A 54 6.44 25.40 21.21
N THR A 55 5.95 25.24 22.44
CA THR A 55 6.75 25.38 23.67
C THR A 55 7.31 24.06 24.14
N GLU A 56 6.59 22.96 23.90
CA GLU A 56 6.95 21.62 24.34
C GLU A 56 6.59 20.60 23.25
N LEU A 57 7.46 19.60 23.06
CA LEU A 57 7.22 18.41 22.26
C LEU A 57 7.62 17.19 23.10
N SER A 58 6.64 16.35 23.44
CA SER A 58 6.79 15.27 24.43
C SER A 58 6.64 13.88 23.78
N PHE A 59 7.07 13.73 22.52
CA PHE A 59 7.05 12.46 21.79
C PHE A 59 8.27 12.27 20.89
N GLU A 60 8.56 11.00 20.60
CA GLU A 60 9.63 10.59 19.70
C GLU A 60 9.10 9.78 18.51
N GLU A 61 9.91 9.67 17.45
CA GLU A 61 9.61 8.79 16.33
C GLU A 61 9.63 7.33 16.77
N ASN A 62 8.76 6.51 16.17
CA ASN A 62 8.53 5.09 16.50
C ASN A 62 7.90 4.84 17.87
N GLN A 63 7.47 5.88 18.58
CA GLN A 63 6.74 5.74 19.83
C GLN A 63 5.29 5.32 19.58
N MET A 64 4.82 4.31 20.33
CA MET A 64 3.39 4.01 20.45
C MET A 64 2.72 5.02 21.37
N VAL A 65 1.62 5.58 20.92
CA VAL A 65 0.85 6.59 21.63
C VAL A 65 -0.62 6.18 21.69
N GLU A 66 -1.26 6.44 22.81
CA GLU A 66 -2.68 6.14 23.03
C GLU A 66 -3.55 7.31 22.54
N GLN A 67 -4.87 7.10 22.45
CA GLN A 67 -5.81 8.18 22.11
C GLN A 67 -5.80 9.29 23.19
N ASP A 68 -5.95 10.54 22.77
CA ASP A 68 -5.96 11.74 23.62
C ASP A 68 -4.67 12.04 24.41
N GLN A 69 -3.60 11.30 24.15
CA GLN A 69 -2.28 11.53 24.70
C GLN A 69 -1.72 12.87 24.22
N ILE A 70 -1.16 13.64 25.13
CA ILE A 70 -0.55 14.94 24.83
C ILE A 70 0.77 14.71 24.10
N LEU A 71 0.88 15.31 22.91
CA LEU A 71 2.11 15.29 22.11
C LEU A 71 2.87 16.61 22.21
N ALA A 72 2.16 17.73 22.23
CA ALA A 72 2.80 19.03 22.21
C ALA A 72 1.96 20.09 22.91
N ARG A 73 2.60 21.20 23.28
CA ARG A 73 1.94 22.39 23.79
C ARG A 73 2.36 23.61 22.98
N GLN A 74 1.40 24.51 22.78
CA GLN A 74 1.61 25.81 22.18
C GLN A 74 1.55 26.92 23.23
N SER A 75 2.22 28.03 22.94
CA SER A 75 2.06 29.27 23.69
C SER A 75 0.64 29.82 23.52
N ASP A 76 0.11 30.35 24.61
CA ASP A 76 -1.19 31.01 24.71
C ASP A 76 -1.18 32.46 24.22
N GLU A 77 0.00 33.05 23.93
CA GLU A 77 0.16 34.44 23.47
C GLU A 77 -0.63 34.79 22.20
N THR A 78 -0.94 33.78 21.39
CA THR A 78 -1.64 33.92 20.11
C THR A 78 -3.15 33.69 20.21
N LEU A 79 -3.66 33.31 21.39
CA LEU A 79 -5.08 33.07 21.60
C LEU A 79 -5.87 34.37 21.72
N SER A 80 -7.10 34.36 21.20
CA SER A 80 -8.04 35.46 21.43
C SER A 80 -8.51 35.48 22.89
N PRO A 81 -8.75 36.67 23.50
CA PRO A 81 -9.27 36.76 24.86
C PRO A 81 -10.59 35.98 25.01
N GLY A 82 -10.63 35.02 25.94
CA GLY A 82 -11.78 34.14 26.17
C GLY A 82 -11.76 32.80 25.40
N ALA A 83 -10.72 32.53 24.61
CA ALA A 83 -10.52 31.22 23.98
C ALA A 83 -10.15 30.15 25.02
N ASN A 84 -10.51 28.88 24.73
CA ASN A 84 -10.16 27.77 25.62
C ASN A 84 -8.66 27.44 25.49
N VAL A 85 -7.93 27.56 26.58
CA VAL A 85 -6.50 27.21 26.68
C VAL A 85 -6.24 25.73 26.34
N ASP A 86 -7.24 24.85 26.51
CA ASP A 86 -7.11 23.44 26.13
C ASP A 86 -6.81 23.26 24.62
N MET A 87 -7.16 24.22 23.78
CA MET A 87 -6.88 24.19 22.34
C MET A 87 -5.38 24.34 22.01
N THR A 88 -4.56 24.82 22.95
CA THR A 88 -3.10 24.90 22.79
C THR A 88 -2.41 23.55 23.00
N VAL A 89 -3.14 22.58 23.56
CA VAL A 89 -2.64 21.24 23.83
C VAL A 89 -2.96 20.36 22.64
N ILE A 90 -1.91 19.87 21.98
CA ILE A 90 -2.05 19.01 20.81
C ILE A 90 -2.06 17.57 21.29
N ARG A 91 -3.16 16.87 20.99
CA ARG A 91 -3.41 15.49 21.41
C ARG A 91 -3.46 14.55 20.21
N THR A 92 -3.18 13.28 20.47
CA THR A 92 -3.37 12.20 19.49
C THR A 92 -4.86 11.98 19.20
N PRO A 93 -5.28 11.96 17.92
CA PRO A 93 -6.68 11.71 17.57
C PRO A 93 -7.09 10.25 17.75
N VAL A 94 -6.14 9.31 17.60
CA VAL A 94 -6.35 7.86 17.71
C VAL A 94 -5.10 7.20 18.29
N ARG A 95 -5.25 5.97 18.80
CA ARG A 95 -4.12 5.12 19.15
C ARG A 95 -3.31 4.75 17.90
N GLY A 96 -1.99 4.81 17.99
CA GLY A 96 -1.12 4.45 16.87
C GLY A 96 0.35 4.67 17.17
N GLN A 97 1.19 4.46 16.16
CA GLN A 97 2.63 4.70 16.23
C GLN A 97 2.99 5.99 15.48
N ILE A 98 3.85 6.81 16.06
CA ILE A 98 4.43 7.97 15.38
C ILE A 98 5.43 7.47 14.32
N ILE A 99 5.16 7.73 13.04
CA ILE A 99 6.06 7.34 11.94
C ILE A 99 7.07 8.44 11.60
N LYS A 100 6.72 9.70 11.89
CA LYS A 100 7.57 10.84 11.58
C LYS A 100 7.22 12.06 12.43
N LYS A 101 8.24 12.70 12.99
CA LYS A 101 8.13 14.02 13.63
C LYS A 101 8.33 15.09 12.55
N MET A 102 7.37 15.99 12.42
CA MET A 102 7.35 17.02 11.39
C MET A 102 7.66 18.43 11.92
N ALA A 103 7.57 18.64 13.24
CA ALA A 103 7.82 19.95 13.85
C ALA A 103 8.91 19.90 14.93
N SER A 104 9.49 21.06 15.22
CA SER A 104 10.50 21.25 16.27
C SER A 104 10.04 22.26 17.34
N VAL A 105 10.62 22.16 18.54
CA VAL A 105 10.33 23.11 19.62
C VAL A 105 10.75 24.51 19.17
N GLY A 106 9.89 25.50 19.39
CA GLY A 106 10.10 26.88 18.99
C GLY A 106 9.55 27.23 17.61
N GLU A 107 9.12 26.25 16.81
CA GLU A 107 8.50 26.47 15.51
C GLU A 107 7.05 26.98 15.64
N MET A 108 6.59 27.72 14.64
CA MET A 108 5.19 28.13 14.53
C MET A 108 4.38 26.99 13.90
N ALA A 109 3.48 26.39 14.66
CA ALA A 109 2.60 25.34 14.16
C ALA A 109 1.19 25.90 13.93
N SER A 110 0.51 25.44 12.88
CA SER A 110 -0.86 25.84 12.55
C SER A 110 -1.70 24.63 12.13
N PRO A 111 -3.04 24.72 12.09
CA PRO A 111 -3.89 23.59 11.71
C PRO A 111 -3.62 23.00 10.31
N SER A 112 -3.00 23.78 9.43
CA SER A 112 -2.57 23.34 8.10
C SER A 112 -1.22 22.62 8.08
N SER A 113 -0.39 22.75 9.11
CA SER A 113 0.92 22.09 9.22
C SER A 113 0.88 21.00 10.29
N PRO A 114 0.91 19.71 9.91
CA PRO A 114 0.96 18.63 10.90
C PRO A 114 2.31 18.63 11.63
N ILE A 115 2.28 18.34 12.93
CA ILE A 115 3.47 18.20 13.78
C ILE A 115 4.00 16.77 13.83
N ALA A 116 3.14 15.80 13.53
CA ALA A 116 3.48 14.39 13.51
C ALA A 116 2.63 13.63 12.49
N LEU A 117 3.20 12.57 11.95
CA LEU A 117 2.48 11.55 11.20
C LEU A 117 2.35 10.30 12.07
N MET A 118 1.17 9.71 12.06
CA MET A 118 0.84 8.50 12.80
C MET A 118 0.31 7.42 11.86
N VAL A 119 0.50 6.18 12.23
CA VAL A 119 -0.16 5.03 11.60
C VAL A 119 -0.68 4.08 12.66
N ASN A 120 -1.80 3.42 12.41
CA ASN A 120 -2.24 2.29 13.22
C ASN A 120 -1.57 1.00 12.71
N PRO A 121 -0.66 0.37 13.48
CA PRO A 121 0.00 -0.87 13.05
C PRO A 121 -0.96 -2.07 12.96
N ASP A 122 -2.12 -2.01 13.64
CA ASP A 122 -3.13 -3.07 13.62
C ASP A 122 -4.01 -3.04 12.36
N GLU A 123 -3.98 -1.95 11.58
CA GLU A 123 -4.80 -1.71 10.38
C GLU A 123 -3.96 -1.56 9.10
N LEU A 124 -2.75 -2.11 9.08
CA LEU A 124 -1.94 -2.15 7.88
C LEU A 124 -2.59 -3.03 6.81
N TYR A 125 -2.30 -2.73 5.54
CA TYR A 125 -2.74 -3.51 4.38
C TYR A 125 -1.65 -3.51 3.31
N ILE A 126 -1.73 -4.42 2.35
CA ILE A 126 -0.85 -4.43 1.17
C ILE A 126 -1.60 -3.78 0.01
N THR A 127 -0.97 -2.82 -0.65
CA THR A 127 -1.40 -2.35 -1.97
C THR A 127 -0.55 -3.05 -3.02
N ALA A 128 -1.18 -3.83 -3.89
CA ALA A 128 -0.51 -4.52 -4.97
C ALA A 128 -1.05 -4.06 -6.32
N ASN A 129 -0.18 -3.57 -7.18
CA ASN A 129 -0.54 -3.16 -8.53
C ASN A 129 -0.48 -4.39 -9.45
N ILE A 130 -1.64 -4.79 -9.97
CA ILE A 130 -1.79 -5.95 -10.85
C ILE A 130 -2.02 -5.45 -12.28
N GLU A 131 -1.37 -6.07 -13.26
CA GLU A 131 -1.56 -5.75 -14.67
C GLU A 131 -3.01 -6.03 -15.12
N GLU A 132 -3.59 -5.14 -15.94
CA GLU A 132 -5.00 -5.20 -16.39
C GLU A 132 -5.35 -6.52 -17.09
N ASP A 133 -4.42 -7.14 -17.79
CA ASP A 133 -4.62 -8.44 -18.46
C ASP A 133 -4.80 -9.60 -17.47
N ARG A 134 -4.39 -9.42 -16.21
CA ARG A 134 -4.47 -10.44 -15.15
C ARG A 134 -5.55 -10.14 -14.12
N ILE A 135 -6.11 -8.92 -14.11
CA ILE A 135 -7.07 -8.50 -13.08
C ILE A 135 -8.40 -9.26 -13.16
N GLU A 136 -8.82 -9.71 -14.35
CA GLU A 136 -10.07 -10.46 -14.56
C GLU A 136 -10.12 -11.76 -13.73
N GLN A 137 -8.94 -12.34 -13.43
CA GLN A 137 -8.81 -13.56 -12.66
C GLN A 137 -8.85 -13.28 -11.14
N VAL A 138 -8.56 -12.05 -10.72
CA VAL A 138 -8.53 -11.66 -9.30
C VAL A 138 -9.94 -11.41 -8.81
N LYS A 139 -10.28 -12.01 -7.67
CA LYS A 139 -11.57 -11.85 -7.00
C LYS A 139 -11.39 -11.53 -5.53
N GLU A 140 -12.30 -10.73 -4.99
CA GLU A 140 -12.37 -10.47 -3.55
C GLU A 140 -12.50 -11.78 -2.76
N GLY A 141 -11.78 -11.87 -1.64
CA GLY A 141 -11.72 -13.05 -0.78
C GLY A 141 -10.67 -14.10 -1.14
N GLN A 142 -9.98 -13.99 -2.29
CA GLN A 142 -8.88 -14.90 -2.64
C GLN A 142 -7.75 -14.85 -1.62
N GLU A 143 -7.15 -16.01 -1.35
CA GLU A 143 -6.01 -16.13 -0.44
C GLU A 143 -4.75 -15.57 -1.10
N VAL A 144 -3.99 -14.80 -0.33
CA VAL A 144 -2.72 -14.22 -0.77
C VAL A 144 -1.63 -14.61 0.20
N HIS A 145 -0.53 -15.15 -0.32
CA HIS A 145 0.72 -15.30 0.44
C HIS A 145 1.69 -14.24 -0.01
N PHE A 146 2.38 -13.61 0.93
CA PHE A 146 3.33 -12.57 0.59
C PHE A 146 4.51 -12.53 1.55
N THR A 147 5.59 -11.95 1.07
CA THR A 147 6.81 -11.71 1.83
C THR A 147 7.13 -10.23 1.74
N VAL A 148 7.64 -9.66 2.83
CA VAL A 148 8.13 -8.28 2.85
C VAL A 148 9.64 -8.32 2.69
N ASP A 149 10.22 -7.42 1.91
CA ASP A 149 11.67 -7.43 1.60
C ASP A 149 12.53 -7.30 2.86
N SER A 150 12.03 -6.58 3.88
CA SER A 150 12.68 -6.48 5.19
C SER A 150 12.67 -7.80 5.98
N PHE A 151 11.79 -8.74 5.63
CA PHE A 151 11.58 -10.03 6.32
C PHE A 151 11.43 -11.19 5.30
N PRO A 152 12.46 -11.51 4.50
CA PRO A 152 12.35 -12.45 3.38
C PRO A 152 12.13 -13.92 3.79
N LYS A 153 12.32 -14.25 5.08
CA LYS A 153 12.14 -15.61 5.62
C LYS A 153 10.75 -15.84 6.23
N VAL A 154 9.92 -14.80 6.29
CA VAL A 154 8.60 -14.84 6.94
C VAL A 154 7.52 -14.80 5.86
N TRP A 155 6.62 -15.79 5.89
CA TRP A 155 5.47 -15.84 5.01
C TRP A 155 4.25 -15.25 5.72
N PHE A 156 3.79 -14.12 5.21
CA PHE A 156 2.55 -13.50 5.63
C PHE A 156 1.39 -14.04 4.78
N ARG A 157 0.20 -14.07 5.37
CA ARG A 157 -1.04 -14.48 4.74
C ARG A 157 -2.00 -13.32 4.76
N GLY A 158 -2.82 -13.25 3.74
CA GLY A 158 -3.82 -12.22 3.60
C GLY A 158 -4.95 -12.65 2.69
N LYS A 159 -5.91 -11.74 2.50
CA LYS A 159 -7.00 -11.91 1.55
C LYS A 159 -7.16 -10.66 0.71
N VAL A 160 -7.60 -10.85 -0.54
CA VAL A 160 -8.02 -9.74 -1.38
C VAL A 160 -9.23 -9.06 -0.73
N ASP A 161 -9.05 -7.81 -0.32
CA ASP A 161 -10.07 -7.00 0.35
C ASP A 161 -10.92 -6.26 -0.68
N SER A 162 -10.27 -5.55 -1.61
CA SER A 162 -10.96 -4.84 -2.70
C SER A 162 -10.06 -4.69 -3.92
N ILE A 163 -10.70 -4.58 -5.08
CA ILE A 163 -10.04 -4.31 -6.36
C ILE A 163 -10.36 -2.86 -6.74
N GLY A 164 -9.34 -2.08 -7.11
CA GLY A 164 -9.52 -0.70 -7.55
C GLY A 164 -10.49 -0.61 -8.72
N SER A 165 -11.51 0.24 -8.60
CA SER A 165 -12.50 0.46 -9.65
C SER A 165 -11.83 0.98 -10.92
N ALA A 166 -11.92 0.23 -12.02
CA ALA A 166 -11.36 0.56 -13.35
C ALA A 166 -11.88 1.87 -13.99
N SER A 167 -12.66 2.71 -13.28
CA SER A 167 -13.31 3.89 -13.86
C SER A 167 -12.38 5.11 -14.04
N THR A 168 -11.13 5.07 -13.57
CA THR A 168 -10.17 6.17 -13.73
C THR A 168 -9.82 6.45 -15.20
N SER A 169 -10.05 5.50 -16.11
CA SER A 169 -9.79 5.64 -17.55
C SER A 169 -10.81 6.51 -18.28
N VAL A 170 -12.00 6.74 -17.71
CA VAL A 170 -13.00 7.63 -18.33
C VAL A 170 -12.77 9.10 -17.95
N THR A 171 -12.14 9.35 -16.79
CA THR A 171 -11.85 10.71 -16.30
C THR A 171 -10.59 11.30 -16.95
N SER A 172 -9.68 10.48 -17.48
CA SER A 172 -8.50 10.94 -18.23
C SER A 172 -8.81 11.34 -19.68
N LEU A 173 -9.91 10.84 -20.27
CA LEU A 173 -10.39 11.28 -21.59
C LEU A 173 -10.88 12.73 -21.58
N LEU A 174 -11.26 13.26 -20.41
CA LEU A 174 -11.64 14.67 -20.27
C LEU A 174 -10.43 15.61 -20.17
N SER A 175 -9.25 15.11 -19.79
CA SER A 175 -8.00 15.86 -19.68
C SER A 175 -6.97 15.57 -20.80
N ALA A 176 -7.25 14.60 -21.68
CA ALA A 176 -6.44 14.30 -22.87
C ALA A 176 -6.76 15.19 -24.10
N GLN A 177 -7.42 16.33 -23.92
CA GLN A 177 -7.44 17.40 -24.92
C GLN A 177 -6.24 18.34 -24.75
N SER A 178 -5.03 17.81 -24.93
CA SER A 178 -3.88 18.67 -25.25
C SER A 178 -2.80 17.88 -25.98
N SER A 179 -2.78 18.06 -27.30
CA SER A 179 -1.62 17.98 -28.20
C SER A 179 -0.88 16.64 -28.36
N GLY A 180 -0.99 16.07 -29.57
CA GLY A 180 0.00 15.16 -30.15
C GLY A 180 -0.56 13.80 -30.54
N ASN A 181 -0.63 13.55 -31.85
CA ASN A 181 -1.26 12.41 -32.51
C ASN A 181 -0.52 11.06 -32.33
N SER A 182 -0.14 10.69 -31.10
CA SER A 182 0.53 9.42 -30.78
C SER A 182 -0.19 8.70 -29.65
N PHE A 183 -0.98 7.67 -30.01
CA PHE A 183 -1.55 6.74 -29.02
C PHE A 183 -0.51 5.65 -28.73
N ILE A 184 0.12 5.70 -27.56
CA ILE A 184 0.99 4.63 -27.07
C ILE A 184 0.18 3.77 -26.10
N LYS A 185 -0.03 2.51 -26.44
CA LYS A 185 -0.69 1.53 -25.55
C LYS A 185 0.27 1.16 -24.41
N VAL A 186 -0.04 1.62 -23.20
CA VAL A 186 0.66 1.20 -21.97
C VAL A 186 -0.17 0.17 -21.21
N THR A 187 0.47 -0.82 -20.60
CA THR A 187 -0.21 -1.76 -19.71
C THR A 187 -0.63 -1.01 -18.45
N GLN A 188 -1.93 -0.80 -18.26
CA GLN A 188 -2.44 -0.19 -17.06
C GLN A 188 -2.33 -1.17 -15.89
N ARG A 189 -2.12 -0.65 -14.68
CA ARG A 189 -2.11 -1.45 -13.45
C ARG A 189 -3.29 -1.06 -12.59
N VAL A 190 -3.96 -2.05 -12.06
CA VAL A 190 -5.11 -1.90 -11.16
C VAL A 190 -4.60 -2.16 -9.73
N PRO A 191 -4.75 -1.20 -8.81
CA PRO A 191 -4.38 -1.40 -7.42
C PRO A 191 -5.37 -2.36 -6.75
N VAL A 192 -4.85 -3.41 -6.14
CA VAL A 192 -5.60 -4.39 -5.36
C VAL A 192 -5.19 -4.23 -3.91
N LYS A 193 -6.17 -4.05 -3.02
CA LYS A 193 -5.96 -3.97 -1.59
C LYS A 193 -6.07 -5.35 -0.98
N ILE A 194 -5.09 -5.72 -0.18
CA ILE A 194 -5.00 -7.03 0.48
C ILE A 194 -4.89 -6.81 1.98
N SER A 195 -5.78 -7.43 2.75
CA SER A 195 -5.77 -7.38 4.21
C SER A 195 -4.88 -8.46 4.80
N PHE A 196 -4.26 -8.18 5.94
CA PHE A 196 -3.48 -9.17 6.68
C PHE A 196 -4.40 -10.17 7.39
N SER A 197 -4.02 -11.45 7.37
CA SER A 197 -4.74 -12.53 8.03
C SER A 197 -3.88 -13.16 9.12
N GLY A 198 -4.04 -12.66 10.35
CA GLY A 198 -3.33 -13.16 11.54
C GLY A 198 -2.65 -12.04 12.33
N LYS A 199 -2.02 -12.42 13.44
CA LYS A 199 -1.13 -11.54 14.20
C LYS A 199 0.30 -11.94 13.89
N TYR A 200 1.13 -10.94 13.57
CA TYR A 200 2.55 -11.11 13.28
C TYR A 200 3.36 -10.37 14.34
N GLU A 201 4.49 -10.93 14.75
CA GLU A 201 5.37 -10.29 15.74
C GLU A 201 6.28 -9.24 15.08
N GLU A 202 6.49 -9.37 13.78
CA GLU A 202 7.30 -8.47 12.97
C GLU A 202 6.65 -7.09 12.88
N LYS A 203 7.42 -6.07 13.24
CA LYS A 203 7.00 -4.67 13.10
C LYS A 203 7.06 -4.26 11.63
N LEU A 204 5.93 -4.34 10.96
CA LEU A 204 5.76 -3.84 9.60
C LEU A 204 5.56 -2.33 9.64
N LEU A 205 6.17 -1.62 8.69
CA LEU A 205 6.00 -0.18 8.52
C LEU A 205 5.43 0.11 7.13
N PRO A 206 4.56 1.13 7.00
CA PRO A 206 4.16 1.63 5.69
C PRO A 206 5.37 2.02 4.83
N GLY A 207 5.28 1.74 3.53
CA GLY A 207 6.33 1.98 2.55
C GLY A 207 7.30 0.82 2.35
N MET A 208 7.20 -0.27 3.11
CA MET A 208 8.00 -1.48 2.85
C MET A 208 7.55 -2.17 1.56
N ASN A 209 8.51 -2.59 0.73
CA ASN A 209 8.24 -3.37 -0.47
C ASN A 209 7.82 -4.80 -0.11
N ALA A 210 6.90 -5.35 -0.88
CA ALA A 210 6.39 -6.69 -0.71
C ALA A 210 6.30 -7.42 -2.05
N LYS A 211 6.46 -8.74 -1.98
CA LYS A 211 6.20 -9.65 -3.08
C LYS A 211 5.00 -10.50 -2.72
N ILE A 212 3.98 -10.50 -3.56
CA ILE A 212 2.72 -11.19 -3.29
C ILE A 212 2.46 -12.31 -4.29
N LYS A 213 1.71 -13.30 -3.84
CA LYS A 213 1.21 -14.42 -4.63
C LYS A 213 -0.27 -14.64 -4.29
N ILE A 214 -1.14 -14.24 -5.22
CA ILE A 214 -2.60 -14.42 -5.13
C ILE A 214 -2.93 -15.80 -5.70
N TYR A 215 -3.68 -16.60 -4.97
CA TYR A 215 -4.16 -17.91 -5.44
C TYR A 215 -5.50 -17.73 -6.16
N LEU A 216 -5.60 -18.29 -7.36
CA LEU A 216 -6.76 -18.13 -8.25
C LEU A 216 -7.88 -19.11 -7.95
#